data_AF-A0A1V5M6J1-F1
#
_entry.id   AF-A0A1V5M6J1-F1
#
_cell.length_a   1.000
_cell.length_b   1.000
_cell.length_c   1.000
_cell.angle_alpha   90.00
_cell.angle_beta   90.00
_cell.angle_gamma   90.00
#
_symmetry.space_group_name_H-M   'P 1'
#
loop_
_entity.id
_entity.type
_entity.pdbx_description
1 polymer ?
#
loop_
_entity_poly.entity_id
_entity_poly.type
_entity_poly.pdbx_seq_one_letter_code
_entity_poly.pdbx_strand_id
1 'polypeptide(L)'
;MPTYEPGGRRFSRRRAATGPTVQGRWSLTETLFRNAPGAGPKLRAQAELMLERYGILTREMALAEGIPGGFSTLYPELSNLEVLGTARRGYFVEGLGGAQFALSGAVERLRALPAEENGPETFTVLAATDPASPWGSTLSWPKLDSGRKAARTAGAYVLARAGHPLLYVERGGKGLLRLDPGLEGESLAAALAVLVDEVNAGRVGQLKIERFDGEPILGSAFEQLLVAAGFGRQPRRLVAPA
;
A
#
# COMPACT_ATOMS: atom_id res chain seq x y z
N MET A 1 -66.40 16.70 13.10
CA MET A 1 -65.33 15.70 13.29
C MET A 1 -64.55 15.57 11.99
N PRO A 2 -63.34 16.14 11.87
CA PRO A 2 -62.54 15.97 10.67
C PRO A 2 -61.84 14.60 10.68
N THR A 3 -62.01 13.84 9.61
CA THR A 3 -61.38 12.54 9.38
C THR A 3 -59.90 12.72 9.02
N TYR A 4 -59.03 12.04 9.76
CA TYR A 4 -57.58 12.00 9.51
C TYR A 4 -57.28 11.01 8.37
N GLU A 5 -56.81 11.52 7.23
CA GLU A 5 -56.16 10.69 6.21
C GLU A 5 -54.64 10.61 6.50
N PRO A 6 -54.05 9.41 6.63
CA PRO A 6 -52.60 9.29 6.78
C PRO A 6 -51.90 9.53 5.43
N GLY A 7 -51.23 10.68 5.34
CA GLY A 7 -50.45 11.09 4.19
C GLY A 7 -49.25 10.18 3.88
N GLY A 8 -49.17 9.79 2.60
CA GLY A 8 -47.95 9.60 1.81
C GLY A 8 -46.78 8.85 2.45
N ARG A 9 -46.68 7.55 2.14
CA ARG A 9 -45.45 6.76 2.29
C ARG A 9 -44.27 7.49 1.63
N ARG A 10 -43.36 8.02 2.45
CA ARG A 10 -42.05 8.52 2.02
C ARG A 10 -41.35 7.40 1.25
N PHE A 11 -41.02 7.64 -0.01
CA PHE A 11 -40.14 6.77 -0.79
C PHE A 11 -38.80 6.68 -0.05
N SER A 12 -38.54 5.58 0.64
CA SER A 12 -37.17 5.27 1.04
C SER A 12 -36.39 5.08 -0.25
N ARG A 13 -35.32 5.87 -0.43
CA ARG A 13 -34.28 5.53 -1.40
C ARG A 13 -33.77 4.16 -0.99
N ARG A 14 -34.26 3.10 -1.66
CA ARG A 14 -33.57 1.81 -1.66
C ARG A 14 -32.17 2.12 -2.17
N ARG A 15 -31.16 2.02 -1.31
CA ARG A 15 -29.80 1.76 -1.79
C ARG A 15 -29.97 0.55 -2.70
N ALA A 16 -29.73 0.72 -3.99
CA ALA A 16 -29.48 -0.43 -4.84
C ALA A 16 -28.33 -1.15 -4.14
N ALA A 17 -28.62 -2.29 -3.53
CA ALA A 17 -27.57 -3.23 -3.21
C ALA A 17 -27.00 -3.57 -4.59
N THR A 18 -25.85 -2.97 -4.92
CA THR A 18 -24.97 -3.52 -5.93
C THR A 18 -24.60 -4.90 -5.39
N GLY A 19 -25.44 -5.89 -5.70
CA GLY A 19 -25.07 -7.28 -5.52
C GLY A 19 -23.72 -7.48 -6.20
N PRO A 20 -22.89 -8.43 -5.71
CA PRO A 20 -21.60 -8.68 -6.32
C PRO A 20 -21.78 -8.82 -7.83
N THR A 21 -21.06 -8.01 -8.60
CA THR A 21 -21.09 -7.95 -10.07
C THR A 21 -20.62 -9.25 -10.75
N VAL A 22 -20.37 -10.29 -9.96
CA VAL A 22 -19.99 -11.62 -10.40
C VAL A 22 -21.11 -12.59 -10.03
N GLN A 23 -22.15 -12.65 -10.86
CA GLN A 23 -23.07 -13.80 -10.88
C GLN A 23 -22.39 -14.95 -11.62
N GLY A 24 -22.28 -16.11 -10.99
CA GLY A 24 -21.69 -17.30 -11.59
C GLY A 24 -21.49 -18.45 -10.59
N ARG A 25 -21.32 -19.66 -11.10
CA ARG A 25 -20.87 -20.80 -10.31
C ARG A 25 -19.35 -20.75 -10.20
N TRP A 26 -18.83 -20.55 -8.99
CA TRP A 26 -17.41 -20.67 -8.70
C TRP A 26 -17.05 -22.15 -8.63
N SER A 27 -16.01 -22.56 -9.36
CA SER A 27 -15.45 -23.91 -9.30
C SER A 27 -13.98 -23.83 -8.89
N LEU A 28 -13.48 -24.87 -8.21
CA LEU A 28 -12.06 -24.97 -7.88
C LEU A 28 -11.24 -25.15 -9.17
N THR A 29 -10.35 -24.20 -9.42
CA THR A 29 -9.51 -24.19 -10.63
C THR A 29 -8.42 -25.24 -10.60
N GLU A 30 -8.09 -25.81 -9.43
CA GLU A 30 -7.09 -26.87 -9.26
C GLU A 30 -7.30 -28.04 -10.25
N THR A 31 -8.56 -28.39 -10.50
CA THR A 31 -8.91 -29.46 -11.43
C THR A 31 -8.53 -29.17 -12.88
N LEU A 32 -8.50 -27.91 -13.29
CA LEU A 32 -8.07 -27.46 -14.62
C LEU A 32 -6.56 -27.61 -14.82
N PHE A 33 -5.81 -27.63 -13.72
CA PHE A 33 -4.34 -27.66 -13.74
C PHE A 33 -3.75 -29.04 -13.41
N ARG A 34 -4.58 -30.08 -13.26
CA ARG A 34 -4.13 -31.45 -12.95
C ARG A 34 -3.10 -32.00 -13.95
N ASN A 35 -3.18 -31.59 -15.20
CA ASN A 35 -2.28 -32.02 -16.28
C ASN A 35 -1.42 -30.86 -16.83
N ALA A 36 -1.20 -29.81 -16.03
CA ALA A 36 -0.33 -28.72 -16.45
C ALA A 36 1.09 -29.28 -16.75
N PRO A 37 1.81 -28.70 -17.74
CA PRO A 37 3.19 -29.11 -18.02
C PRO A 37 4.05 -29.08 -16.75
N GLY A 38 5.10 -29.90 -16.74
CA GLY A 38 6.08 -29.92 -15.65
C GLY A 38 6.56 -28.52 -15.30
N ALA A 39 7.01 -28.34 -14.05
CA ALA A 39 7.17 -27.03 -13.43
C ALA A 39 7.97 -26.00 -14.27
N GLY A 40 8.88 -26.40 -15.17
CA GLY A 40 9.72 -25.52 -16.00
C GLY A 40 9.01 -24.29 -16.60
N PRO A 41 8.13 -24.42 -17.62
CA PRO A 41 7.49 -23.25 -18.24
C PRO A 41 6.64 -22.41 -17.27
N LYS A 42 5.99 -23.04 -16.29
CA LYS A 42 5.17 -22.34 -15.29
C LYS A 42 6.04 -21.55 -14.30
N LEU A 43 7.14 -22.13 -13.84
CA LEU A 43 8.12 -21.51 -12.95
C LEU A 43 8.86 -20.39 -13.66
N ARG A 44 9.20 -20.59 -14.94
CA ARG A 44 9.80 -19.55 -15.80
C ARG A 44 8.89 -18.33 -15.89
N ALA A 45 7.61 -18.54 -16.22
CA ALA A 45 6.62 -17.47 -16.28
C ALA A 45 6.39 -16.80 -14.91
N GLN A 46 6.41 -17.57 -13.82
CA GLN A 46 6.30 -17.02 -12.46
C GLN A 46 7.52 -16.18 -12.08
N ALA A 47 8.73 -16.61 -12.44
CA ALA A 47 9.96 -15.85 -12.22
C ALA A 47 9.96 -14.53 -13.01
N GLU A 48 9.52 -14.56 -14.28
CA GLU A 48 9.36 -13.35 -15.11
C GLU A 48 8.34 -12.40 -14.51
N LEU A 49 7.16 -12.91 -14.15
CA LEU A 49 6.11 -12.10 -13.53
C LEU A 49 6.60 -11.41 -12.26
N MET A 50 7.37 -12.10 -11.42
CA MET A 50 7.95 -11.54 -10.20
C MET A 50 8.97 -10.44 -10.54
N LEU A 51 9.85 -10.67 -11.52
CA LEU A 51 10.83 -9.67 -11.94
C LEU A 51 10.18 -8.45 -12.60
N GLU A 52 9.15 -8.62 -13.42
CA GLU A 52 8.39 -7.52 -14.04
C GLU A 52 7.63 -6.70 -13.01
N ARG A 53 7.04 -7.38 -12.00
CA ARG A 53 6.29 -6.72 -10.92
C ARG A 53 7.17 -5.87 -10.03
N TYR A 54 8.32 -6.39 -9.62
CA TYR A 54 9.16 -5.74 -8.60
C TYR A 54 10.39 -5.02 -9.16
N GLY A 55 10.84 -5.36 -10.36
CA GLY A 55 12.11 -4.92 -10.94
C GLY A 55 13.34 -5.59 -10.30
N ILE A 56 13.34 -5.73 -8.99
CA ILE A 56 14.33 -6.44 -8.17
C ILE A 56 13.58 -7.47 -7.34
N LEU A 57 14.01 -8.73 -7.40
CA LEU A 57 13.41 -9.84 -6.69
C LEU A 57 14.36 -10.33 -5.59
N THR A 58 13.84 -10.38 -4.36
CA THR A 58 14.52 -10.93 -3.19
C THR A 58 13.79 -12.15 -2.63
N ARG A 59 14.43 -12.82 -1.66
CA ARG A 59 13.83 -13.96 -0.95
C ARG A 59 12.56 -13.54 -0.20
N GLU A 60 12.60 -12.38 0.45
CA GLU A 60 11.51 -11.85 1.27
C GLU A 60 10.27 -11.55 0.41
N MET A 61 10.44 -11.05 -0.81
CA MET A 61 9.34 -10.85 -1.76
C MET A 61 8.69 -12.17 -2.19
N ALA A 62 9.48 -13.20 -2.50
CA ALA A 62 8.95 -14.52 -2.84
C ALA A 62 8.18 -15.16 -1.66
N LEU A 63 8.61 -14.89 -0.42
CA LEU A 63 7.88 -15.30 0.78
C LEU A 63 6.57 -14.51 0.93
N ALA A 64 6.60 -13.19 0.72
CA ALA A 64 5.43 -12.31 0.83
C ALA A 64 4.34 -12.62 -0.21
N GLU A 65 4.74 -13.02 -1.43
CA GLU A 65 3.82 -13.48 -2.49
C GLU A 65 3.33 -14.92 -2.28
N GLY A 66 3.79 -15.61 -1.23
CA GLY A 66 3.34 -16.96 -0.89
C GLY A 66 3.71 -18.01 -1.93
N ILE A 67 4.84 -17.83 -2.63
CA ILE A 67 5.30 -18.77 -3.66
C ILE A 67 5.52 -20.15 -3.02
N PRO A 68 4.88 -21.23 -3.52
CA PRO A 68 5.07 -22.57 -2.97
C PRO A 68 6.54 -23.02 -3.02
N GLY A 69 7.08 -23.44 -1.88
CA GLY A 69 8.51 -23.75 -1.73
C GLY A 69 9.43 -22.52 -1.73
N GLY A 70 8.87 -21.31 -1.74
CA GLY A 70 9.56 -20.05 -1.62
C GLY A 70 10.53 -19.74 -2.77
N PHE A 71 11.54 -18.94 -2.45
CA PHE A 71 12.54 -18.48 -3.42
C PHE A 71 13.32 -19.62 -4.09
N SER A 72 13.59 -20.72 -3.38
CA SER A 72 14.30 -21.89 -3.93
C SER A 72 13.60 -22.51 -5.13
N THR A 73 12.28 -22.42 -5.19
CA THR A 73 11.48 -22.91 -6.32
C THR A 73 11.72 -22.09 -7.59
N LEU A 74 11.98 -20.78 -7.45
CA LEU A 74 12.22 -19.88 -8.59
C LEU A 74 13.70 -19.79 -8.99
N TYR A 75 14.61 -20.11 -8.07
CA TYR A 75 16.05 -19.93 -8.25
C TYR A 75 16.63 -20.55 -9.53
N PRO A 76 16.28 -21.79 -9.95
CA PRO A 76 16.80 -22.36 -11.20
C PRO A 76 16.44 -21.51 -12.42
N GLU A 77 15.19 -21.02 -12.49
CA GLU A 77 14.73 -20.20 -13.62
C GLU A 77 15.29 -18.78 -13.58
N LEU A 78 15.50 -18.22 -12.39
CA LEU A 78 16.22 -16.95 -12.22
C LEU A 78 17.68 -17.06 -12.65
N SER A 79 18.31 -18.22 -12.41
CA SER A 79 19.67 -18.50 -12.88
C SER A 79 19.72 -18.69 -14.41
N ASN A 80 18.71 -19.35 -14.99
CA ASN A 80 18.57 -19.44 -16.46
C ASN A 80 18.41 -18.04 -17.08
N LEU A 81 17.59 -17.19 -16.46
CA LEU A 81 17.39 -15.79 -16.85
C LEU A 81 18.67 -14.96 -16.78
N GLU A 82 19.53 -15.22 -15.80
CA GLU A 82 20.87 -14.62 -15.68
C GLU A 82 21.77 -15.04 -16.85
N VAL A 83 21.81 -16.35 -17.16
CA VAL A 83 22.59 -16.88 -18.30
C VAL A 83 22.11 -16.29 -19.64
N LEU A 84 20.80 -16.11 -19.79
CA LEU A 84 20.21 -15.46 -20.97
C LEU A 84 20.42 -13.94 -21.00
N GLY A 85 20.98 -13.34 -19.95
CA GLY A 85 21.19 -11.89 -19.82
C GLY A 85 19.92 -11.07 -19.59
N THR A 86 18.78 -11.72 -19.36
CA THR A 86 17.49 -11.05 -19.10
C THR A 86 17.45 -10.47 -17.69
N ALA A 87 18.02 -11.19 -16.73
CA ALA A 87 18.19 -10.73 -15.34
C ALA A 87 19.68 -10.64 -14.99
N ARG A 88 19.98 -9.89 -13.93
CA ARG A 88 21.31 -9.82 -13.32
C ARG A 88 21.21 -10.23 -11.87
N ARG A 89 22.09 -11.12 -11.44
CA ARG A 89 22.25 -11.45 -10.02
C ARG A 89 23.24 -10.50 -9.37
N GLY A 90 22.93 -10.05 -8.15
CA GLY A 90 23.80 -9.14 -7.43
C GLY A 90 23.23 -8.75 -6.08
N TYR A 91 23.86 -7.75 -5.46
CA TYR A 91 23.39 -7.10 -4.24
C TYR A 91 22.88 -5.72 -4.61
N PHE A 92 21.56 -5.52 -4.53
CA PHE A 92 20.91 -4.28 -4.95
C PHE A 92 20.25 -3.54 -3.78
N VAL A 93 19.77 -4.28 -2.78
CA VAL A 93 19.10 -3.73 -1.60
C VAL A 93 19.91 -4.07 -0.36
N GLU A 94 20.28 -3.03 0.39
CA GLU A 94 20.99 -3.16 1.66
C GLU A 94 20.12 -3.86 2.73
N GLY A 95 20.77 -4.61 3.63
CA GLY A 95 20.11 -5.26 4.77
C GLY A 95 19.29 -6.50 4.43
N LEU A 96 19.20 -6.88 3.15
CA LEU A 96 18.53 -8.11 2.69
C LEU A 96 19.54 -9.19 2.31
N GLY A 97 19.05 -10.43 2.18
CA GLY A 97 19.87 -11.59 1.83
C GLY A 97 20.62 -11.45 0.49
N GLY A 98 21.70 -12.23 0.34
CA GLY A 98 22.69 -12.02 -0.73
C GLY A 98 22.29 -12.43 -2.16
N ALA A 99 21.32 -13.33 -2.34
CA ALA A 99 20.86 -13.71 -3.68
C ALA A 99 19.66 -12.85 -4.08
N GLN A 100 19.92 -11.81 -4.88
CA GLN A 100 18.89 -10.93 -5.46
C GLN A 100 19.03 -10.94 -6.98
N PHE A 101 17.91 -10.89 -7.69
CA PHE A 101 17.88 -10.83 -9.16
C PHE A 101 17.16 -9.56 -9.58
N ALA A 102 17.70 -8.84 -10.56
CA ALA A 102 17.07 -7.63 -11.07
C ALA A 102 17.02 -7.64 -12.59
N LEU A 103 15.97 -7.04 -13.17
CA LEU A 103 15.95 -6.74 -14.60
C LEU A 103 17.07 -5.76 -14.93
N SER A 104 17.72 -5.92 -16.08
CA SER A 104 18.81 -5.01 -16.50
C SER A 104 18.37 -3.53 -16.48
N GLY A 105 17.16 -3.23 -16.95
CA GLY A 105 16.61 -1.87 -16.88
C GLY A 105 16.33 -1.36 -15.46
N ALA A 106 16.07 -2.25 -14.50
CA ALA A 106 15.95 -1.85 -13.09
C ALA A 106 17.32 -1.46 -12.51
N VAL A 107 18.39 -2.20 -12.86
CA VAL A 107 19.77 -1.88 -12.47
C VAL A 107 20.21 -0.55 -13.06
N GLU A 108 19.88 -0.29 -14.33
CA GLU A 108 20.19 0.99 -14.98
C GLU A 108 19.45 2.15 -14.31
N ARG A 109 18.17 1.99 -13.98
CA ARG A 109 17.43 3.01 -13.20
C ARG A 109 18.07 3.27 -11.84
N LEU A 110 18.48 2.24 -11.11
CA LEU A 110 19.17 2.42 -9.82
C LEU A 110 20.47 3.23 -9.98
N ARG A 111 21.26 2.98 -11.03
CA ARG A 111 22.50 3.71 -11.30
C ARG A 111 22.28 5.15 -11.75
N ALA A 112 21.12 5.42 -12.37
CA ALA A 112 20.75 6.74 -12.84
C ALA A 112 20.14 7.62 -11.74
N LEU A 113 19.72 7.04 -10.61
CA LEU A 113 19.28 7.82 -9.46
C LEU A 113 20.47 8.62 -8.91
N PRO A 114 20.31 9.94 -8.68
CA PRO A 114 21.34 10.74 -8.03
C PRO A 114 21.74 10.11 -6.70
N ALA A 115 23.03 10.16 -6.36
CA ALA A 115 23.54 9.69 -5.07
C ALA A 115 23.12 10.60 -3.88
N GLU A 116 22.29 11.62 -4.12
CA GLU A 116 21.72 12.40 -3.04
C GLU A 116 20.83 11.48 -2.20
N GLU A 117 21.15 11.35 -0.91
CA GLU A 117 20.43 10.51 0.06
C GLU A 117 18.91 10.81 0.10
N ASN A 118 18.51 11.98 -0.40
CA ASN A 118 17.13 12.38 -0.55
C ASN A 118 16.84 12.43 -2.06
N GLY A 119 16.23 11.38 -2.62
CA GLY A 119 15.68 11.41 -3.97
C GLY A 119 14.71 12.59 -4.19
N PRO A 120 14.06 12.71 -5.36
CA PRO A 120 13.15 13.83 -5.62
C PRO A 120 12.15 13.99 -4.47
N GLU A 121 11.90 15.22 -4.01
CA GLU A 121 10.98 15.56 -2.89
C GLU A 121 9.50 15.28 -3.21
N THR A 122 9.24 14.27 -4.04
CA THR A 122 7.91 13.84 -4.44
C THR A 122 7.33 12.95 -3.35
N PHE A 123 6.16 13.35 -2.87
CA PHE A 123 5.34 12.51 -2.02
C PHE A 123 4.66 11.42 -2.86
N THR A 124 4.57 10.22 -2.31
CA THR A 124 3.83 9.11 -2.90
C THR A 124 2.91 8.52 -1.84
N VAL A 125 1.65 8.29 -2.21
CA VAL A 125 0.68 7.59 -1.36
C VAL A 125 0.33 6.26 -1.99
N LEU A 126 0.61 5.17 -1.28
CA LEU A 126 0.32 3.81 -1.72
C LEU A 126 -0.65 3.15 -0.76
N ALA A 127 -1.49 2.25 -1.27
CA ALA A 127 -2.17 1.32 -0.39
C ALA A 127 -1.12 0.47 0.34
N ALA A 128 -1.32 0.19 1.64
CA ALA A 128 -0.37 -0.61 2.41
C ALA A 128 -0.23 -2.05 1.87
N THR A 129 -1.21 -2.52 1.10
CA THR A 129 -1.20 -3.82 0.41
C THR A 129 -0.65 -3.77 -1.01
N ASP A 130 -0.32 -2.59 -1.53
CA ASP A 130 0.20 -2.43 -2.89
C ASP A 130 1.56 -3.14 -3.05
N PRO A 131 1.82 -3.87 -4.16
CA PRO A 131 3.12 -4.49 -4.41
C PRO A 131 4.30 -3.51 -4.44
N ALA A 132 4.07 -2.26 -4.84
CA ALA A 132 5.10 -1.21 -4.85
C ALA A 132 5.46 -0.71 -3.45
N SER A 133 4.64 -1.00 -2.43
CA SER A 133 4.97 -0.71 -1.04
C SER A 133 5.85 -1.84 -0.47
N PRO A 134 7.13 -1.59 -0.14
CA PRO A 134 8.03 -2.63 0.36
C PRO A 134 7.83 -2.90 1.87
N TRP A 135 7.15 -2.01 2.60
CA TRP A 135 7.01 -2.10 4.04
C TRP A 135 5.99 -3.15 4.47
N GLY A 136 6.34 -3.88 5.52
CA GLY A 136 5.57 -5.00 6.03
C GLY A 136 5.59 -6.24 5.14
N SER A 137 6.40 -6.25 4.08
CA SER A 137 6.67 -7.42 3.23
C SER A 137 8.16 -7.69 3.19
N THR A 138 8.90 -6.86 2.48
CA THR A 138 10.34 -6.97 2.24
C THR A 138 11.13 -6.18 3.27
N LEU A 139 10.68 -4.96 3.57
CA LEU A 139 11.22 -4.11 4.61
C LEU A 139 10.34 -4.16 5.85
N SER A 140 10.95 -4.08 7.02
CA SER A 140 10.22 -3.94 8.27
C SER A 140 9.56 -2.57 8.35
N TRP A 141 8.42 -2.49 9.03
CA TRP A 141 7.87 -1.19 9.42
C TRP A 141 8.80 -0.47 10.39
N PRO A 142 8.86 0.87 10.35
CA PRO A 142 9.49 1.65 11.41
C PRO A 142 8.93 1.27 12.79
N LYS A 143 9.81 1.20 13.79
CA LYS A 143 9.43 0.91 15.17
C LYS A 143 8.85 2.18 15.78
N LEU A 144 7.65 2.08 16.36
CA LEU A 144 6.97 3.19 17.03
C LEU A 144 7.00 2.99 18.54
N ASP A 145 7.25 4.06 19.29
CA ASP A 145 7.32 4.04 20.76
C ASP A 145 5.95 3.76 21.41
N SER A 146 4.86 4.10 20.72
CA SER A 146 3.48 3.86 21.17
C SER A 146 3.10 2.37 21.24
N GLY A 147 3.96 1.47 20.75
CA GLY A 147 3.66 0.03 20.63
C GLY A 147 2.63 -0.32 19.55
N ARG A 148 1.98 0.68 18.94
CA ARG A 148 1.13 0.51 17.76
C ARG A 148 2.00 0.16 16.56
N LYS A 149 1.46 -0.64 15.64
CA LYS A 149 2.20 -1.11 14.47
C LYS A 149 1.38 -0.90 13.21
N ALA A 150 2.05 -0.37 12.19
CA ALA A 150 1.53 -0.42 10.83
C ALA A 150 1.46 -1.88 10.35
N ALA A 151 0.55 -2.14 9.41
CA ALA A 151 0.34 -3.47 8.86
C ALA A 151 -0.13 -3.38 7.41
N ARG A 152 0.15 -4.42 6.61
CA ARG A 152 -0.37 -4.54 5.25
C ARG A 152 -1.84 -4.94 5.28
N THR A 153 -2.71 -3.96 5.52
CA THR A 153 -4.15 -4.18 5.64
C THR A 153 -4.89 -3.46 4.52
N ALA A 154 -5.86 -4.13 3.89
CA ALA A 154 -6.71 -3.52 2.86
C ALA A 154 -7.43 -2.26 3.42
N GLY A 155 -7.36 -1.17 2.65
CA GLY A 155 -7.90 0.13 3.04
C GLY A 155 -7.04 0.92 4.03
N ALA A 156 -5.80 0.48 4.30
CA ALA A 156 -4.76 1.28 4.92
C ALA A 156 -3.83 1.86 3.83
N TYR A 157 -3.17 2.99 4.13
CA TYR A 157 -2.30 3.69 3.19
C TYR A 157 -0.98 4.09 3.85
N VAL A 158 0.08 4.20 3.06
CA VAL A 158 1.38 4.74 3.48
C VAL A 158 1.67 5.94 2.61
N LEU A 159 1.98 7.06 3.25
CA LEU A 159 2.56 8.21 2.60
C LEU A 159 4.07 8.18 2.83
N ALA A 160 4.82 8.26 1.74
CA ALA A 160 6.27 8.29 1.74
C ALA A 160 6.79 9.50 0.96
N ARG A 161 8.01 9.94 1.27
CA ARG A 161 8.74 10.96 0.51
C ARG A 161 10.13 10.44 0.21
N ALA A 162 10.54 10.51 -1.05
CA ALA A 162 11.85 10.01 -1.50
C ALA A 162 12.18 8.58 -1.04
N GLY A 163 11.18 7.70 -0.94
CA GLY A 163 11.38 6.32 -0.46
C GLY A 163 11.43 6.15 1.06
N HIS A 164 11.24 7.22 1.85
CA HIS A 164 11.12 7.16 3.31
C HIS A 164 9.66 7.20 3.75
N PRO A 165 9.17 6.23 4.56
CA PRO A 165 7.78 6.22 5.01
C PRO A 165 7.56 7.26 6.11
N LEU A 166 6.59 8.16 5.89
CA LEU A 166 6.33 9.30 6.79
C LEU A 166 5.07 9.11 7.64
N LEU A 167 3.95 8.76 7.00
CA LEU A 167 2.66 8.57 7.66
C LEU A 167 2.03 7.24 7.25
N TYR A 168 1.32 6.61 8.18
CA TYR A 168 0.46 5.47 7.94
C TYR A 168 -0.98 5.83 8.29
N VAL A 169 -1.88 5.65 7.32
CA VAL A 169 -3.32 5.78 7.50
C VAL A 169 -3.87 4.41 7.88
N GLU A 170 -4.46 4.31 9.07
CA GLU A 170 -5.10 3.08 9.53
C GLU A 170 -6.29 2.70 8.65
N ARG A 171 -6.59 1.40 8.61
CA ARG A 171 -7.77 0.87 7.91
C ARG A 171 -9.03 1.67 8.30
N GLY A 172 -9.75 2.14 7.28
CA GLY A 172 -10.99 2.90 7.46
C GLY A 172 -10.80 4.40 7.67
N GLY A 173 -9.56 4.89 7.59
CA GLY A 173 -9.26 6.32 7.52
C GLY A 173 -9.55 7.08 8.81
N LYS A 174 -9.49 6.41 9.96
CA LYS A 174 -9.80 7.01 11.28
C LYS A 174 -8.60 7.33 12.14
N GLY A 175 -7.46 6.69 11.88
CA GLY A 175 -6.24 6.91 12.62
C GLY A 175 -5.09 7.24 11.69
N LEU A 176 -4.24 8.14 12.15
CA LEU A 176 -2.92 8.39 11.56
C LEU A 176 -1.86 7.92 12.54
N LEU A 177 -0.82 7.27 12.02
CA LEU A 177 0.41 6.98 12.73
C LEU A 177 1.55 7.71 12.01
N ARG A 178 2.35 8.43 12.77
CA ARG A 178 3.61 9.01 12.32
C ARG A 178 4.68 7.93 12.34
N LEU A 179 5.18 7.61 11.16
CA LEU A 179 6.22 6.59 10.96
C LEU A 179 7.63 7.17 11.10
N ASP A 180 7.79 8.45 10.76
CA ASP A 180 9.02 9.19 10.93
C ASP A 180 8.91 10.13 12.15
N PRO A 181 9.67 9.92 13.23
CA PRO A 181 9.63 10.78 14.41
C PRO A 181 10.09 12.22 14.14
N GLY A 182 10.88 12.45 13.08
CA GLY A 182 11.31 13.80 12.66
C GLY A 182 10.25 14.59 11.89
N LEU A 183 9.11 13.97 11.56
CA LEU A 183 8.03 14.63 10.80
C LEU A 183 7.22 15.55 11.72
N GLU A 184 7.50 16.85 11.66
CA GLU A 184 6.90 17.88 12.52
C GLU A 184 6.65 19.21 11.80
N GLY A 185 5.87 20.09 12.43
CA GLY A 185 5.62 21.45 11.96
C GLY A 185 5.11 21.52 10.52
N GLU A 186 5.80 22.33 9.71
CA GLU A 186 5.46 22.55 8.29
C GLU A 186 5.59 21.27 7.45
N SER A 187 6.56 20.41 7.74
CA SER A 187 6.75 19.15 7.00
C SER A 187 5.60 18.17 7.22
N LEU A 188 5.08 18.11 8.45
CA LEU A 188 3.89 17.33 8.78
C LEU A 188 2.64 17.94 8.11
N ALA A 189 2.49 19.26 8.14
CA ALA A 189 1.38 19.94 7.48
C ALA A 189 1.37 19.68 5.96
N ALA A 190 2.53 19.72 5.29
CA ALA A 190 2.67 19.41 3.88
C ALA A 190 2.29 17.95 3.56
N ALA A 191 2.76 16.99 4.37
CA ALA A 191 2.39 15.58 4.21
C ALA A 191 0.87 15.35 4.39
N LEU A 192 0.24 16.04 5.34
CA LEU A 192 -1.21 15.98 5.55
C LEU A 192 -1.99 16.59 4.38
N ALA A 193 -1.48 17.69 3.80
CA ALA A 193 -2.10 18.32 2.62
C ALA A 193 -2.10 17.37 1.41
N VAL A 194 -1.00 16.62 1.20
CA VAL A 194 -0.95 15.58 0.16
C VAL A 194 -2.03 14.52 0.38
N LEU A 195 -2.29 14.09 1.62
CA LEU A 195 -3.39 13.16 1.88
C LEU A 195 -4.76 13.75 1.51
N VAL A 196 -4.97 15.06 1.71
CA VAL A 196 -6.20 15.73 1.30
C VAL A 196 -6.31 15.77 -0.23
N ASP A 197 -5.23 16.09 -0.94
CA ASP A 197 -5.20 16.09 -2.40
C ASP A 197 -5.51 14.71 -2.99
N GLU A 198 -4.98 13.64 -2.39
CA GLU A 198 -5.26 12.26 -2.79
C GLU A 198 -6.73 11.85 -2.56
N VAL A 199 -7.37 12.37 -1.52
CA VAL A 199 -8.81 12.17 -1.27
C VAL A 199 -9.65 12.94 -2.29
N ASN A 200 -9.32 14.21 -2.54
CA ASN A 200 -10.00 15.05 -3.54
C ASN A 200 -9.86 14.47 -4.95
N ALA A 201 -8.72 13.85 -5.26
CA ALA A 201 -8.49 13.18 -6.53
C ALA A 201 -9.18 11.80 -6.63
N GLY A 202 -9.83 11.34 -5.55
CA GLY A 202 -10.54 10.06 -5.49
C GLY A 202 -9.63 8.82 -5.46
N ARG A 203 -8.31 8.99 -5.27
CA ARG A 203 -7.34 7.89 -5.17
C ARG A 203 -7.33 7.26 -3.78
N VAL A 204 -7.57 8.06 -2.75
CA VAL A 204 -7.72 7.63 -1.36
C VAL A 204 -9.18 7.76 -0.93
N GLY A 205 -9.68 6.76 -0.20
CA GLY A 205 -11.02 6.83 0.37
C GLY A 205 -11.18 7.95 1.40
N GLN A 206 -12.41 8.37 1.67
CA GLN A 206 -12.69 9.46 2.61
C GLN A 206 -12.00 9.27 3.98
N LEU A 207 -11.21 10.26 4.39
CA LEU A 207 -10.51 10.27 5.68
C LEU A 207 -11.34 11.00 6.74
N LYS A 208 -11.54 10.36 7.87
CA LYS A 208 -12.33 10.80 9.04
C LYS A 208 -11.49 10.64 10.30
N ILE A 209 -10.43 11.43 10.39
CA ILE A 209 -9.41 11.30 11.42
C ILE A 209 -10.02 11.56 12.80
N GLU A 210 -9.98 10.54 13.64
CA GLU A 210 -10.40 10.55 15.05
C GLU A 210 -9.18 10.52 15.98
N ARG A 211 -8.07 9.93 15.51
CA ARG A 211 -6.83 9.76 16.29
C ARG A 211 -5.56 10.05 15.50
N PHE A 212 -4.55 10.56 16.20
CA PHE A 212 -3.19 10.73 15.69
C PHE A 212 -2.21 10.14 16.71
N ASP A 213 -1.33 9.23 16.29
CA ASP A 213 -0.40 8.49 17.17
C ASP A 213 -1.07 7.76 18.34
N GLY A 214 -2.37 7.44 18.20
CA GLY A 214 -3.18 6.80 19.24
C GLY A 214 -3.96 7.79 20.11
N GLU A 215 -3.58 9.07 20.13
CA GLU A 215 -4.24 10.11 20.89
C GLU A 215 -5.48 10.67 20.15
N PRO A 216 -6.58 11.01 20.85
CA PRO A 216 -7.72 11.69 20.25
C PRO A 216 -7.31 13.01 19.58
N ILE A 217 -7.79 13.27 18.36
CA ILE A 217 -7.37 14.45 17.60
C ILE A 217 -7.90 15.77 18.18
N LEU A 218 -9.13 15.77 18.70
CA LEU A 218 -9.78 16.99 19.20
C LEU A 218 -9.16 17.43 20.52
N GLY A 219 -8.80 18.71 20.61
CA GLY A 219 -8.09 19.29 21.73
C GLY A 219 -6.60 18.94 21.79
N SER A 220 -6.08 18.20 20.81
CA SER A 220 -4.66 17.86 20.72
C SER A 220 -3.85 18.93 19.99
N ALA A 221 -2.52 18.87 20.13
CA ALA A 221 -1.59 19.73 19.38
C ALA A 221 -1.71 19.54 17.85
N PHE A 222 -2.15 18.36 17.40
CA PHE A 222 -2.27 18.04 15.97
C PHE A 222 -3.54 18.58 15.33
N GLU A 223 -4.53 19.01 16.11
CA GLU A 223 -5.81 19.48 15.58
C GLU A 223 -5.63 20.67 14.63
N GLN A 224 -4.82 21.65 15.04
CA GLN A 224 -4.58 22.86 14.24
C GLN A 224 -3.80 22.55 12.96
N LEU A 225 -2.86 21.59 13.02
CA LEU A 225 -2.09 21.15 11.85
C LEU A 225 -2.98 20.48 10.80
N LEU A 226 -3.91 19.61 11.21
CA LEU A 226 -4.85 19.00 10.28
C LEU A 226 -5.81 20.04 9.68
N VAL A 227 -6.28 21.01 10.48
CA VAL A 227 -7.12 22.10 9.97
C VAL A 227 -6.35 22.95 8.95
N ALA A 228 -5.09 23.30 9.25
CA ALA A 228 -4.23 24.05 8.33
C ALA A 228 -3.94 23.28 7.03
N ALA A 229 -3.85 21.95 7.11
CA ALA A 229 -3.70 21.06 5.95
C ALA A 229 -4.99 20.88 5.13
N GLY A 230 -6.11 21.48 5.52
CA GLY A 230 -7.37 21.48 4.77
C GLY A 230 -8.44 20.53 5.30
N PHE A 231 -8.26 19.89 6.45
CA PHE A 231 -9.31 19.07 7.06
C PHE A 231 -10.41 19.93 7.70
N GLY A 232 -11.67 19.61 7.41
CA GLY A 232 -12.83 20.23 8.03
C GLY A 232 -13.15 19.66 9.41
N ARG A 233 -13.50 20.53 10.36
CA ARG A 233 -13.98 20.12 11.68
C ARG A 233 -15.38 19.51 11.62
N GLN A 234 -15.55 18.34 12.24
CA GLN A 234 -16.85 17.73 12.52
C GLN A 234 -16.92 17.29 14.00
N PRO A 235 -18.13 17.01 14.53
CA PRO A 235 -18.25 16.46 15.88
C PRO A 235 -17.42 15.18 16.01
N ARG A 236 -16.45 15.19 16.92
CA ARG A 236 -15.54 14.07 17.28
C ARG A 236 -14.44 13.71 16.28
N ARG A 237 -14.27 14.44 15.16
CA ARG A 237 -13.30 14.07 14.10
C ARG A 237 -12.95 15.24 13.17
N LEU A 238 -11.84 15.10 12.45
CA LEU A 238 -11.48 15.94 11.30
C LEU A 238 -11.65 15.17 9.99
N VAL A 239 -12.22 15.81 8.97
CA VAL A 239 -12.59 15.13 7.72
C VAL A 239 -11.91 15.80 6.53
N ALA A 240 -11.23 15.00 5.72
CA ALA A 240 -10.70 15.50 4.46
C ALA A 240 -11.88 15.80 3.52
N PRO A 241 -11.89 16.98 2.86
CA PRO A 241 -12.85 17.25 1.79
C PRO A 241 -12.69 16.19 0.70
N ALA A 242 -13.79 15.91 0.00
CA ALA A 242 -13.88 14.94 -1.07
C ALA A 242 -14.54 15.58 -2.29
#